data_AF-A0A7W0XNS0-F1
#
_entry.id   AF-A0A7W0XNS0-F1
#
_cell.length_a   1.000
_cell.length_b   1.000
_cell.length_c   1.000
_cell.angle_alpha   90.00
_cell.angle_beta   90.00
_cell.angle_gamma   90.00
#
_symmetry.space_group_name_H-M   'P 1'
#
loop_
_entity.id
_entity.type
_entity.pdbx_description
1 polymer ?
#
loop_
_entity_poly.entity_id
_entity_poly.type
_entity_poly.pdbx_seq_one_letter_code
_entity_poly.pdbx_strand_id
1 'polypeptide(L)'
;MLTKRKTTQSNRPNLQSAMAGLGAAVGSETLDRRSFLRRSGLTVGGLAAAGAFQLGSIRKAEAISPPQPGIPIEIKKNICTHCSVGCTVTAEVQNGVWTGQEPSWASPINRGAHCAKGAAIREIVHGERRLKYPLKLVGGQWEKISWEQAINEVGDKMLAIREQAGADSMYWLGSAKFTNEAAYLMRKFGAFWGTNSIDHQARICHSTTVAGVANTWGYGAQTNSYNDIRNSKTMLF
;
A
#
# COMPACT_ATOMS: atom_id res chain seq x y z
N MET A 1 -27.46 -12.88 -28.69
CA MET A 1 -27.43 -14.21 -28.06
C MET A 1 -27.12 -14.01 -26.58
N LEU A 2 -28.14 -14.12 -25.72
CA LEU A 2 -28.09 -13.76 -24.30
C LEU A 2 -27.63 -14.96 -23.45
N THR A 3 -26.44 -14.91 -22.87
CA THR A 3 -25.99 -15.89 -21.88
C THR A 3 -26.38 -15.43 -20.47
N LYS A 4 -27.31 -16.14 -19.83
CA LYS A 4 -27.72 -15.93 -18.43
C LYS A 4 -26.51 -16.09 -17.49
N ARG A 5 -26.22 -15.08 -16.66
CA ARG A 5 -25.35 -15.20 -15.49
C ARG A 5 -26.04 -16.11 -14.46
N LYS A 6 -25.47 -17.29 -14.18
CA LYS A 6 -25.84 -18.07 -12.99
C LYS A 6 -25.22 -17.38 -11.76
N THR A 7 -26.05 -17.07 -10.79
CA THR A 7 -25.64 -16.62 -9.46
C THR A 7 -24.98 -17.79 -8.74
N THR A 8 -23.65 -17.87 -8.78
CA THR A 8 -22.90 -18.79 -7.90
C THR A 8 -22.81 -18.17 -6.52
N GLN A 9 -23.68 -18.64 -5.63
CA GLN A 9 -23.56 -18.44 -4.20
C GLN A 9 -22.23 -19.07 -3.75
N SER A 10 -21.34 -18.26 -3.18
CA SER A 10 -20.08 -18.74 -2.58
C SER A 10 -20.40 -19.56 -1.33
N ASN A 11 -20.71 -20.83 -1.50
CA ASN A 11 -20.69 -21.78 -0.40
C ASN A 11 -19.24 -21.98 0.01
N ARG A 12 -18.84 -21.41 1.15
CA ARG A 12 -17.64 -21.86 1.86
C ARG A 12 -17.84 -23.35 2.13
N PRO A 13 -16.96 -24.24 1.64
CA PRO A 13 -17.10 -25.65 1.97
C PRO A 13 -16.88 -25.77 3.47
N ASN A 14 -17.96 -26.07 4.19
CA ASN A 14 -17.87 -26.44 5.60
C ASN A 14 -17.06 -27.74 5.65
N LEU A 15 -16.05 -27.83 6.52
CA LEU A 15 -15.21 -29.05 6.63
C LEU A 15 -16.04 -30.34 6.82
N GLN A 16 -17.25 -30.21 7.37
CA GLN A 16 -18.22 -31.30 7.46
C GLN A 16 -18.73 -31.82 6.11
N SER A 17 -18.91 -30.99 5.08
CA SER A 17 -19.35 -31.47 3.76
C SER A 17 -18.21 -32.13 2.97
N ALA A 18 -16.95 -31.72 3.21
CA ALA A 18 -15.78 -32.41 2.68
C ALA A 18 -15.58 -33.80 3.33
N MET A 19 -15.91 -33.94 4.63
CA MET A 19 -15.85 -35.23 5.33
C MET A 19 -17.05 -36.13 5.05
N ALA A 20 -18.22 -35.59 4.70
CA ALA A 20 -19.38 -36.39 4.29
C ALA A 20 -19.10 -37.22 3.02
N GLY A 21 -18.24 -36.73 2.11
CA GLY A 21 -17.82 -37.45 0.91
C GLY A 21 -16.93 -38.68 1.18
N LEU A 22 -16.29 -38.75 2.35
CA LEU A 22 -15.47 -39.89 2.77
C LEU A 22 -16.30 -41.02 3.39
N GLY A 23 -17.48 -40.72 3.96
CA GLY A 23 -18.34 -41.71 4.62
C GLY A 23 -19.24 -42.53 3.69
N ALA A 24 -19.48 -42.06 2.46
CA ALA A 24 -20.45 -42.69 1.54
C ALA A 24 -19.92 -43.94 0.80
N ALA A 25 -18.68 -44.37 1.03
CA ALA A 25 -18.07 -45.49 0.30
C ALA A 25 -18.26 -46.87 0.95
N VAL A 26 -19.00 -46.95 2.08
CA VAL A 26 -19.21 -48.19 2.84
C VAL A 26 -20.65 -48.70 2.65
N GLY A 27 -21.05 -48.88 1.39
CA GLY A 27 -22.33 -49.51 1.01
C GLY A 27 -22.08 -50.81 0.25
N SER A 28 -22.72 -51.88 0.72
CA SER A 28 -22.58 -53.26 0.24
C SER A 28 -23.18 -53.49 -1.14
N GLU A 29 -22.33 -53.45 -2.18
CA GLU A 29 -22.58 -54.17 -3.44
C GLU A 29 -21.27 -54.81 -3.91
N THR A 30 -21.39 -55.98 -4.55
CA THR A 30 -20.26 -56.82 -4.98
C THR A 30 -19.19 -56.01 -5.71
N LEU A 31 -17.98 -56.01 -5.16
CA LEU A 31 -16.85 -55.22 -5.65
C LEU A 31 -16.26 -55.83 -6.94
N ASP A 32 -16.62 -55.27 -8.09
CA ASP A 32 -15.88 -55.51 -9.34
C ASP A 32 -14.48 -54.85 -9.28
N ARG A 33 -13.51 -55.41 -10.01
CA ARG A 33 -12.13 -54.96 -10.17
C ARG A 33 -12.04 -53.46 -10.51
N ARG A 34 -12.95 -52.95 -11.35
CA ARG A 34 -12.97 -51.52 -11.71
C ARG A 34 -13.41 -50.63 -10.54
N SER A 35 -14.36 -51.10 -9.74
CA SER A 35 -14.83 -50.42 -8.52
C SER A 35 -13.78 -50.44 -7.41
N PHE A 36 -13.05 -51.56 -7.26
CA PHE A 36 -11.91 -51.67 -6.36
C PHE A 36 -10.80 -50.67 -6.74
N LEU A 37 -10.33 -50.67 -7.99
CA LEU A 37 -9.25 -49.77 -8.43
C LEU A 37 -9.61 -48.28 -8.30
N ARG A 38 -10.87 -47.89 -8.59
CA ARG A 38 -11.33 -46.51 -8.39
C ARG A 38 -11.36 -46.11 -6.92
N ARG A 39 -11.86 -46.98 -6.04
CA ARG A 39 -11.92 -46.72 -4.59
C ARG A 39 -10.51 -46.66 -4.00
N SER A 40 -9.66 -47.65 -4.31
CA SER A 40 -8.26 -47.66 -3.87
C SER A 40 -7.49 -46.44 -4.35
N GLY A 41 -7.68 -46.02 -5.60
CA GLY A 41 -7.05 -44.81 -6.14
C GLY A 41 -7.48 -43.53 -5.42
N LEU A 42 -8.77 -43.39 -5.10
CA LEU A 42 -9.30 -42.24 -4.34
C LEU A 42 -8.85 -42.27 -2.87
N THR A 43 -8.83 -43.44 -2.23
CA THR A 43 -8.43 -43.59 -0.83
C THR A 43 -6.93 -43.36 -0.65
N VAL A 44 -6.09 -44.00 -1.47
CA VAL A 44 -4.63 -43.85 -1.41
C VAL A 44 -4.21 -42.45 -1.86
N GLY A 45 -4.77 -41.95 -2.96
CA GLY A 45 -4.49 -40.60 -3.44
C GLY A 45 -4.97 -39.50 -2.49
N GLY A 46 -6.14 -39.68 -1.86
CA GLY A 46 -6.68 -38.76 -0.88
C GLY A 46 -5.87 -38.70 0.41
N LEU A 47 -5.42 -39.86 0.92
CA LEU A 47 -4.55 -39.93 2.11
C LEU A 47 -3.15 -39.37 1.83
N ALA A 48 -2.57 -39.66 0.66
CA ALA A 48 -1.28 -39.10 0.27
C ALA A 48 -1.33 -37.57 0.12
N ALA A 49 -2.40 -37.03 -0.49
CA ALA A 49 -2.61 -35.60 -0.60
C ALA A 49 -2.79 -34.95 0.79
N ALA A 50 -3.60 -35.55 1.68
CA ALA A 50 -3.78 -35.05 3.04
C ALA A 50 -2.49 -35.10 3.88
N GLY A 51 -1.67 -36.14 3.71
CA GLY A 51 -0.37 -36.27 4.39
C GLY A 51 0.72 -35.33 3.84
N ALA A 52 0.63 -34.93 2.57
CA ALA A 52 1.53 -33.94 1.96
C ALA A 52 1.19 -32.49 2.35
N PHE A 53 -0.03 -32.22 2.82
CA PHE A 53 -0.37 -30.93 3.44
C PHE A 53 0.25 -30.85 4.85
N GLN A 54 1.44 -30.27 4.95
CA GLN A 54 2.01 -29.87 6.24
C GLN A 54 1.16 -28.76 6.88
N LEU A 55 0.10 -29.16 7.59
CA LEU A 55 -0.73 -28.28 8.42
C LEU A 55 0.05 -27.53 9.51
N GLY A 56 1.31 -27.92 9.77
CA GLY A 56 2.24 -27.24 10.69
C GLY A 56 3.16 -26.18 10.04
N SER A 57 3.09 -25.96 8.72
CA SER A 57 3.92 -24.96 8.04
C SER A 57 3.40 -23.52 8.18
N ILE A 58 2.17 -23.36 8.71
CA ILE A 58 1.58 -22.06 9.04
C ILE A 58 1.78 -21.82 10.54
N ARG A 59 2.88 -21.15 10.90
CA ARG A 59 3.03 -20.61 12.26
C ARG A 59 2.08 -19.42 12.42
N LYS A 60 1.37 -19.37 13.54
CA LYS A 60 0.66 -18.15 13.93
C LYS A 60 1.70 -17.05 14.09
N ALA A 61 1.67 -16.05 13.23
CA ALA A 61 2.54 -14.90 13.36
C ALA A 61 2.11 -14.15 14.63
N GLU A 62 3.02 -14.03 15.59
CA GLU A 62 2.82 -13.09 16.69
C GLU A 62 3.11 -11.68 16.17
N ALA A 63 2.22 -10.75 16.51
CA ALA A 63 2.43 -9.35 16.14
C ALA A 63 3.72 -8.84 16.79
N ILE A 64 4.61 -8.27 15.98
CA ILE A 64 5.90 -7.69 16.42
C ILE A 64 5.68 -6.57 17.46
N SER A 65 4.46 -6.03 17.55
CA SER A 65 4.07 -5.04 18.56
C SER A 65 2.67 -5.37 19.07
N PRO A 66 2.53 -6.12 20.17
CA PRO A 66 1.21 -6.33 20.77
C PRO A 66 0.61 -4.98 21.18
N PRO A 67 -0.72 -4.82 21.12
CA PRO A 67 -1.37 -3.62 21.62
C PRO A 67 -0.95 -3.35 23.05
N GLN A 68 -0.69 -2.09 23.39
CA GLN A 68 -0.33 -1.71 24.75
C GLN A 68 -1.48 -2.06 25.71
N PRO A 69 -1.23 -2.86 26.76
CA PRO A 69 -2.26 -3.24 27.72
C PRO A 69 -2.86 -2.01 28.41
N GLY A 70 -4.19 -1.99 28.57
CA GLY A 70 -4.90 -0.92 29.28
C GLY A 70 -5.09 0.39 28.50
N ILE A 71 -4.57 0.50 27.27
CA ILE A 71 -4.77 1.69 26.42
C ILE A 71 -5.77 1.34 25.30
N PRO A 72 -6.90 2.07 25.19
CA PRO A 72 -7.86 1.86 24.12
C PRO A 72 -7.24 1.99 22.73
N ILE A 73 -7.63 1.12 21.80
CA ILE A 73 -7.24 1.22 20.40
C ILE A 73 -8.23 2.13 19.68
N GLU A 74 -7.72 3.23 19.14
CA GLU A 74 -8.46 4.10 18.23
C GLU A 74 -8.23 3.67 16.79
N ILE A 75 -9.31 3.42 16.06
CA ILE A 75 -9.25 3.11 14.64
C ILE A 75 -9.29 4.41 13.83
N LYS A 76 -8.25 4.68 13.05
CA LYS A 76 -8.15 5.82 12.14
C LYS A 76 -8.05 5.33 10.69
N LYS A 77 -8.80 5.96 9.80
CA LYS A 77 -8.66 5.73 8.35
C LYS A 77 -7.48 6.54 7.82
N ASN A 78 -6.61 5.91 7.05
CA ASN A 78 -5.49 6.55 6.37
C ASN A 78 -5.33 6.02 4.93
N ILE A 79 -4.45 6.63 4.15
CA ILE A 79 -4.11 6.23 2.78
C ILE A 79 -2.63 5.84 2.72
N CYS A 80 -2.34 4.75 2.01
CA CYS A 80 -0.99 4.29 1.77
C CYS A 80 -0.18 5.31 0.94
N THR A 81 1.00 5.68 1.41
CA THR A 81 1.85 6.74 0.81
C THR A 81 2.87 6.21 -0.22
N HIS A 82 2.81 4.93 -0.59
CA HIS A 82 3.83 4.31 -1.44
C HIS A 82 3.67 4.55 -2.94
N CYS A 83 2.50 4.29 -3.51
CA CYS A 83 2.25 4.42 -4.96
C CYS A 83 0.92 5.15 -5.20
N SER A 84 0.63 5.47 -6.46
CA SER A 84 -0.57 6.23 -6.85
C SER A 84 -1.88 5.44 -6.77
N VAL A 85 -1.87 4.16 -6.38
CA VAL A 85 -3.10 3.36 -6.24
C VAL A 85 -4.01 3.94 -5.14
N GLY A 86 -3.45 4.49 -4.05
CA GLY A 86 -4.25 5.09 -2.99
C GLY A 86 -5.01 4.09 -2.13
N CYS A 87 -4.40 2.93 -1.84
CA CYS A 87 -5.00 1.92 -0.96
C CYS A 87 -5.35 2.52 0.41
N THR A 88 -6.57 2.27 0.90
CA THR A 88 -6.97 2.64 2.25
C THR A 88 -6.37 1.68 3.27
N VAL A 89 -5.82 2.27 4.34
CA VAL A 89 -5.27 1.61 5.51
C VAL A 89 -6.18 1.92 6.70
N THR A 90 -6.52 0.90 7.46
CA THR A 90 -7.14 1.03 8.78
C THR A 90 -6.01 1.02 9.80
N ALA A 91 -5.65 2.18 10.33
CA ALA A 91 -4.59 2.33 11.32
C ALA A 91 -5.15 2.18 12.74
N GLU A 92 -4.45 1.41 13.55
CA GLU A 92 -4.68 1.30 14.99
C GLU A 92 -3.75 2.27 15.69
N VAL A 93 -4.33 3.15 16.51
CA VAL A 93 -3.61 4.20 17.22
C VAL A 93 -3.87 4.05 18.72
N GLN A 94 -2.80 4.04 19.50
CA GLN A 94 -2.86 4.02 20.97
C GLN A 94 -2.02 5.16 21.50
N ASN A 95 -2.60 6.02 22.34
CA ASN A 95 -1.91 7.19 22.91
C ASN A 95 -1.16 8.03 21.86
N GLY A 96 -1.79 8.27 20.70
CA GLY A 96 -1.18 9.01 19.59
C GLY A 96 -0.11 8.27 18.79
N VAL A 97 0.23 7.02 19.15
CA VAL A 97 1.22 6.19 18.46
C VAL A 97 0.52 5.21 17.52
N TRP A 98 1.00 5.13 16.28
CA TRP A 98 0.52 4.15 15.30
C TRP A 98 1.07 2.75 15.63
N THR A 99 0.25 1.89 16.23
CA THR A 99 0.68 0.59 16.78
C THR A 99 0.40 -0.57 15.84
N GLY A 100 -0.70 -0.54 15.08
CA GLY A 100 -1.10 -1.61 14.17
C GLY A 100 -1.75 -1.09 12.89
N GLN A 101 -1.92 -1.96 11.89
CA GLN A 101 -2.64 -1.61 10.67
C GLN A 101 -3.16 -2.85 9.94
N GLU A 102 -4.29 -2.67 9.25
CA GLU A 102 -4.85 -3.67 8.33
C GLU A 102 -5.43 -2.98 7.08
N PRO A 103 -5.58 -3.69 5.94
CA PRO A 103 -6.27 -3.13 4.80
C PRO A 103 -7.75 -2.92 5.09
N SER A 104 -8.32 -1.86 4.54
CA SER A 104 -9.75 -1.58 4.73
C SER A 104 -10.62 -2.31 3.70
N TRP A 105 -11.53 -3.18 4.16
CA TRP A 105 -12.56 -3.81 3.34
C TRP A 105 -13.56 -2.81 2.75
N ALA A 106 -13.80 -1.69 3.44
CA ALA A 106 -14.65 -0.61 2.98
C ALA A 106 -13.98 0.27 1.89
N SER A 107 -12.71 0.04 1.57
CA SER A 107 -12.03 0.81 0.53
C SER A 107 -12.64 0.54 -0.84
N PRO A 108 -12.98 1.58 -1.62
CA PRO A 108 -13.42 1.39 -2.99
C PRO A 108 -12.29 0.90 -3.89
N ILE A 109 -11.02 1.04 -3.48
CA ILE A 109 -9.85 0.69 -4.29
C ILE A 109 -9.34 -0.71 -3.94
N ASN A 110 -8.79 -0.89 -2.73
CA ASN A 110 -8.09 -2.12 -2.38
C ASN A 110 -8.97 -3.19 -1.74
N ARG A 111 -10.20 -2.88 -1.29
CA ARG A 111 -11.21 -3.84 -0.80
C ARG A 111 -10.63 -4.95 0.08
N GLY A 112 -9.83 -4.59 1.09
CA GLY A 112 -9.22 -5.57 2.00
C GLY A 112 -7.89 -6.18 1.55
N ALA A 113 -7.29 -5.70 0.45
CA ALA A 113 -5.98 -6.16 -0.02
C ALA A 113 -4.84 -5.17 0.31
N HIS A 114 -3.64 -5.70 0.52
CA HIS A 114 -2.39 -4.95 0.56
C HIS A 114 -1.32 -5.66 -0.27
N CYS A 115 -0.46 -4.88 -0.92
CA CYS A 115 0.83 -5.40 -1.39
C CYS A 115 1.85 -5.35 -0.25
N ALA A 116 3.01 -5.98 -0.44
CA ALA A 116 4.08 -6.00 0.58
C ALA A 116 4.46 -4.60 1.09
N LYS A 117 4.54 -3.59 0.21
CA LYS A 117 4.82 -2.20 0.60
C LYS A 117 3.72 -1.63 1.50
N GLY A 118 2.45 -1.81 1.12
CA GLY A 118 1.32 -1.32 1.88
C GLY A 118 1.19 -1.99 3.25
N ALA A 119 1.47 -3.29 3.34
CA ALA A 119 1.49 -4.02 4.60
C ALA A 119 2.61 -3.55 5.55
N ALA A 120 3.73 -3.07 5.00
CA ALA A 120 4.91 -2.64 5.75
C ALA A 120 5.03 -1.12 5.94
N ILE A 121 4.03 -0.31 5.56
CA ILE A 121 4.15 1.17 5.58
C ILE A 121 4.46 1.73 6.97
N ARG A 122 3.91 1.13 8.04
CA ARG A 122 4.20 1.49 9.44
C ARG A 122 5.71 1.41 9.77
N GLU A 123 6.47 0.52 9.14
CA GLU A 123 7.92 0.36 9.39
C GLU A 123 8.72 1.62 9.02
N ILE A 124 8.26 2.44 8.08
CA ILE A 124 8.94 3.71 7.75
C ILE A 124 8.87 4.70 8.92
N VAL A 125 7.78 4.64 9.70
CA VAL A 125 7.55 5.55 10.82
C VAL A 125 8.36 5.12 12.05
N HIS A 126 8.53 3.82 12.25
CA HIS A 126 9.23 3.24 13.40
C HIS A 126 10.69 2.85 13.12
N GLY A 127 11.16 2.98 11.88
CA GLY A 127 12.50 2.58 11.49
C GLY A 127 13.60 3.24 12.32
N GLU A 128 14.57 2.44 12.76
CA GLU A 128 15.70 2.88 13.59
C GLU A 128 16.55 3.97 12.93
N ARG A 129 16.58 3.97 11.58
CA ARG A 129 17.30 4.95 10.75
C ARG A 129 16.53 6.25 10.52
N ARG A 130 15.33 6.40 11.07
CA ARG A 130 14.54 7.63 10.93
C ARG A 130 15.23 8.77 11.66
N LEU A 131 15.53 9.84 10.92
CA LEU A 131 16.05 11.08 11.50
C LEU A 131 14.98 11.76 12.36
N LYS A 132 15.36 12.13 13.58
CA LYS A 132 14.46 12.72 14.59
C LYS A 132 14.78 14.19 14.91
N TYR A 133 15.94 14.68 14.48
CA TYR A 133 16.46 16.00 14.85
C TYR A 133 17.15 16.69 13.67
N PRO A 134 17.22 18.04 13.72
CA PRO A 134 18.25 18.88 13.18
C PRO A 134 19.60 18.23 12.97
N LEU A 135 20.18 18.15 11.77
CA LEU A 135 21.58 17.75 11.62
C LEU A 135 22.35 18.78 10.79
N LYS A 136 23.56 19.11 11.23
CA LYS A 136 24.50 20.00 10.54
C LYS A 136 25.85 19.30 10.37
N LEU A 137 26.46 19.44 9.20
CA LEU A 137 27.78 18.89 8.94
C LEU A 137 28.85 19.91 9.36
N VAL A 138 29.68 19.55 10.34
CA VAL A 138 30.78 20.38 10.87
C VAL A 138 32.06 19.55 10.84
N GLY A 139 33.10 20.02 10.17
CA GLY A 139 34.37 19.30 10.08
C GLY A 139 34.25 17.86 9.53
N GLY A 140 33.25 17.60 8.69
CA GLY A 140 32.98 16.26 8.14
C GLY A 140 32.16 15.33 9.05
N GLN A 141 31.68 15.79 10.20
CA GLN A 141 30.84 15.03 11.13
C GLN A 141 29.45 15.63 11.28
N TRP A 142 28.43 14.79 11.44
CA TRP A 142 27.05 15.24 11.63
C TRP A 142 26.78 15.53 13.11
N GLU A 143 26.45 16.79 13.39
CA GLU A 143 26.11 17.27 14.73
C GLU A 143 24.62 17.58 14.82
N LYS A 144 24.00 17.25 15.97
CA LYS A 144 22.60 17.59 16.24
C LYS A 144 22.49 19.07 16.58
N ILE A 145 21.50 19.73 16.01
CA ILE A 145 21.19 21.15 16.29
C ILE A 145 19.71 21.33 16.64
N SER A 146 19.38 22.47 17.24
CA SER A 146 17.98 22.82 17.52
C SER A 146 17.24 23.20 16.23
N TRP A 147 15.91 23.12 16.25
CA TRP A 147 15.08 23.61 15.14
C TRP A 147 15.23 25.11 14.91
N GLU A 148 15.32 25.90 15.98
CA GLU A 148 15.53 27.34 15.90
C GLU A 148 16.85 27.69 15.20
N GLN A 149 17.95 27.04 15.61
CA GLN A 149 19.24 27.21 14.97
C GLN A 149 19.19 26.80 13.49
N ALA A 150 18.56 25.66 13.18
CA ALA A 150 18.46 25.17 11.80
C ALA A 150 17.69 26.16 10.89
N ILE A 151 16.55 26.66 11.38
CA ILE A 151 15.69 27.59 10.62
C ILE A 151 16.40 28.92 10.41
N ASN A 152 17.02 29.48 11.46
CA ASN A 152 17.71 30.76 11.37
C ASN A 152 18.93 30.67 10.45
N GLU A 153 19.82 29.67 10.66
CA GLU A 153 21.02 29.55 9.84
C GLU A 153 20.72 29.30 8.34
N VAL A 154 19.70 28.50 8.03
CA VAL A 154 19.30 28.25 6.64
C VAL A 154 18.61 29.48 6.06
N GLY A 155 17.69 30.10 6.82
CA GLY A 155 16.98 31.31 6.42
C GLY A 155 17.90 32.48 6.13
N ASP A 156 18.83 32.78 7.03
CA ASP A 156 19.79 33.89 6.89
C ASP A 156 20.66 33.71 5.65
N LYS A 157 21.15 32.49 5.39
CA LYS A 157 21.91 32.18 4.18
C LYS A 157 21.08 32.35 2.92
N MET A 158 19.84 31.88 2.93
CA MET A 158 18.94 32.03 1.79
C MET A 158 18.64 33.51 1.51
N LEU A 159 18.45 34.33 2.54
CA LEU A 159 18.22 35.77 2.41
C LEU A 159 19.47 36.48 1.86
N ALA A 160 20.66 36.16 2.35
CA ALA A 160 21.91 36.71 1.83
C ALA A 160 22.13 36.36 0.35
N ILE A 161 21.86 35.11 -0.04
CA ILE A 161 21.92 34.68 -1.45
C ILE A 161 20.91 35.46 -2.30
N ARG A 162 19.69 35.66 -1.80
CA ARG A 162 18.66 36.44 -2.49
C ARG A 162 19.05 37.90 -2.68
N GLU A 163 19.69 38.51 -1.68
CA GLU A 163 20.18 39.89 -1.78
C GLU A 163 21.27 40.02 -2.86
N GLN A 164 22.19 39.05 -2.93
CA GLN A 164 23.32 39.08 -3.86
C GLN A 164 22.94 38.68 -5.30
N ALA A 165 22.06 37.69 -5.47
CA ALA A 165 21.81 37.02 -6.75
C ALA A 165 20.34 37.02 -7.18
N GLY A 166 19.45 37.66 -6.42
CA GLY A 166 18.01 37.73 -6.72
C GLY A 166 17.24 36.47 -6.34
N ALA A 167 15.91 36.50 -6.51
CA ALA A 167 15.03 35.41 -6.07
C ALA A 167 15.21 34.09 -6.83
N ASP A 168 15.54 34.16 -8.12
CA ASP A 168 15.71 32.98 -8.99
C ASP A 168 17.01 32.21 -8.75
N SER A 169 17.88 32.70 -7.87
CA SER A 169 19.08 31.98 -7.40
C SER A 169 18.77 30.74 -6.55
N MET A 170 17.51 30.59 -6.11
CA MET A 170 17.04 29.47 -5.32
C MET A 170 16.15 28.55 -6.14
N TYR A 171 16.41 27.25 -6.07
CA TYR A 171 15.58 26.22 -6.68
C TYR A 171 14.87 25.37 -5.63
N TRP A 172 13.55 25.24 -5.78
CA TRP A 172 12.69 24.51 -4.86
C TRP A 172 12.32 23.16 -5.44
N LEU A 173 12.74 22.07 -4.79
CA LEU A 173 12.35 20.73 -5.20
C LEU A 173 11.32 20.16 -4.22
N GLY A 174 10.08 20.09 -4.67
CA GLY A 174 8.99 19.50 -3.91
C GLY A 174 9.04 17.98 -3.90
N SER A 175 7.98 17.38 -3.34
CA SER A 175 7.80 15.93 -3.42
C SER A 175 6.36 15.54 -3.68
N ALA A 176 6.15 14.62 -4.62
CA ALA A 176 4.92 13.85 -4.83
C ALA A 176 4.56 12.94 -3.63
N LYS A 177 5.40 12.93 -2.58
CA LYS A 177 5.11 12.31 -1.28
C LYS A 177 4.48 13.26 -0.27
N PHE A 178 4.42 14.55 -0.57
CA PHE A 178 3.66 15.50 0.23
C PHE A 178 2.17 15.21 0.14
N THR A 179 1.42 15.71 1.12
CA THR A 179 -0.02 15.89 0.95
C THR A 179 -0.27 17.01 -0.07
N ASN A 180 -1.50 17.11 -0.58
CA ASN A 180 -1.85 18.17 -1.53
C ASN A 180 -1.73 19.56 -0.89
N GLU A 181 -2.03 19.68 0.39
CA GLU A 181 -1.91 20.92 1.17
C GLU A 181 -0.44 21.32 1.29
N ALA A 182 0.45 20.38 1.61
CA ALA A 182 1.89 20.65 1.69
C ALA A 182 2.49 20.97 0.31
N ALA A 183 2.04 20.31 -0.77
CA ALA A 183 2.43 20.65 -2.13
C ALA A 183 1.98 22.07 -2.52
N TYR A 184 0.75 22.45 -2.14
CA TYR A 184 0.24 23.81 -2.33
C TYR A 184 1.05 24.83 -1.54
N LEU A 185 1.37 24.55 -0.27
CA LEU A 185 2.22 25.41 0.56
C LEU A 185 3.62 25.56 -0.04
N MET A 186 4.23 24.50 -0.57
CA MET A 186 5.53 24.59 -1.24
C MET A 186 5.45 25.50 -2.48
N ARG A 187 4.41 25.35 -3.31
CA ARG A 187 4.21 26.24 -4.47
C ARG A 187 4.00 27.69 -4.05
N LYS A 188 3.22 27.93 -2.99
CA LYS A 188 2.96 29.27 -2.44
C LYS A 188 4.22 29.87 -1.82
N PHE A 189 5.06 29.06 -1.17
CA PHE A 189 6.32 29.51 -0.61
C PHE A 189 7.27 30.01 -1.71
N GLY A 190 7.43 29.27 -2.81
CA GLY A 190 8.18 29.75 -3.97
C GLY A 190 7.60 31.05 -4.57
N ALA A 191 6.27 31.18 -4.62
CA ALA A 191 5.61 32.41 -5.08
C ALA A 191 5.92 33.62 -4.18
N PHE A 192 5.84 33.47 -2.85
CA PHE A 192 6.21 34.52 -1.90
C PHE A 192 7.71 34.81 -1.87
N TRP A 193 8.53 33.80 -2.15
CA TRP A 193 9.96 34.00 -2.41
C TRP A 193 10.21 34.84 -3.66
N GLY A 194 9.26 34.87 -4.59
CA GLY A 194 9.37 35.65 -5.84
C GLY A 194 10.04 34.88 -6.97
N THR A 195 9.95 33.54 -6.98
CA THR A 195 10.51 32.71 -8.05
C THR A 195 9.49 31.69 -8.58
N ASN A 196 9.70 31.26 -9.82
CA ASN A 196 9.05 30.11 -10.43
C ASN A 196 10.01 28.91 -10.62
N SER A 197 11.23 29.00 -10.09
CA SER A 197 12.22 27.91 -10.06
C SER A 197 11.80 26.83 -9.06
N ILE A 198 10.76 26.08 -9.41
CA ILE A 198 10.19 25.00 -8.61
C ILE A 198 9.86 23.79 -9.49
N ASP A 199 10.21 22.59 -9.04
CA ASP A 199 9.79 21.36 -9.70
C ASP A 199 9.59 20.20 -8.72
N HIS A 200 9.20 19.03 -9.24
CA HIS A 200 9.09 17.79 -8.50
C HIS A 200 9.14 16.56 -9.43
N GLN A 201 8.93 15.36 -8.89
CA GLN A 201 9.11 14.09 -9.59
C GLN A 201 8.27 13.92 -10.86
N ALA A 202 7.10 14.56 -11.00
CA ALA A 202 6.29 14.37 -12.21
C ALA A 202 6.98 14.89 -13.47
N ARG A 203 7.95 15.81 -13.36
CA ARG A 203 8.81 16.22 -14.48
C ARG A 203 9.46 15.02 -15.14
N ILE A 204 10.01 14.13 -14.33
CA ILE A 204 10.79 12.98 -14.79
C ILE A 204 9.87 11.84 -15.22
N CYS A 205 8.80 11.59 -14.47
CA CYS A 205 8.01 10.37 -14.66
C CYS A 205 6.81 10.52 -15.61
N HIS A 206 6.19 11.69 -15.69
CA HIS A 206 4.87 11.85 -16.33
C HIS A 206 4.74 13.07 -17.26
N SER A 207 5.69 14.00 -17.27
CA SER A 207 5.53 15.26 -18.02
C SER A 207 5.26 15.06 -19.53
N THR A 208 5.95 14.10 -20.15
CA THR A 208 5.77 13.76 -21.57
C THR A 208 4.40 13.15 -21.84
N THR A 209 3.90 12.26 -20.96
CA THR A 209 2.57 11.66 -21.10
C THR A 209 1.47 12.70 -20.93
N VAL A 210 1.63 13.61 -19.97
CA VAL A 210 0.68 14.72 -19.74
C VAL A 210 0.59 15.62 -20.98
N ALA A 211 1.73 15.97 -21.58
CA ALA A 211 1.76 16.80 -22.79
C ALA A 211 1.03 16.14 -23.98
N GLY A 212 1.25 14.84 -24.22
CA GLY A 212 0.58 14.12 -25.30
C GLY A 212 -0.93 14.01 -25.11
N VAL A 213 -1.35 13.59 -23.92
CA VAL A 213 -2.77 13.39 -23.56
C VAL A 213 -3.51 14.73 -23.55
N ALA A 214 -2.92 15.79 -22.97
CA ALA A 214 -3.55 17.11 -22.94
C ALA A 214 -3.76 17.70 -24.34
N ASN A 215 -2.81 17.50 -25.27
CA ASN A 215 -2.96 17.94 -26.66
C ASN A 215 -4.01 17.15 -27.44
N THR A 216 -4.41 15.97 -26.96
CA THR A 216 -5.39 15.09 -27.63
C THR A 216 -6.80 15.26 -27.05
N TRP A 217 -6.93 15.32 -25.72
CA TRP A 217 -8.22 15.32 -25.01
C TRP A 217 -8.51 16.59 -24.21
N GLY A 218 -7.58 17.55 -24.17
CA GLY A 218 -7.74 18.81 -23.43
C GLY A 218 -7.42 18.72 -21.94
N TYR A 219 -7.05 17.55 -21.41
CA TYR A 219 -6.59 17.36 -20.03
C TYR A 219 -5.49 16.29 -19.96
N GLY A 220 -4.54 16.44 -19.05
CA GLY A 220 -3.35 15.59 -18.98
C GLY A 220 -3.35 14.59 -17.80
N ALA A 221 -4.50 13.98 -17.49
CA ALA A 221 -4.65 13.04 -16.37
C ALA A 221 -5.05 11.64 -16.87
N GLN A 222 -5.02 10.66 -15.96
CA GLN A 222 -5.56 9.33 -16.24
C GLN A 222 -7.05 9.42 -16.60
N THR A 223 -7.45 8.74 -17.67
CA THR A 223 -8.80 8.88 -18.26
C THR A 223 -9.90 8.16 -17.49
N ASN A 224 -9.56 7.10 -16.75
CA ASN A 224 -10.52 6.24 -16.05
C ASN A 224 -9.99 5.88 -14.65
N SER A 225 -10.88 5.49 -13.74
CA SER A 225 -10.48 5.03 -12.39
C SER A 225 -10.01 3.57 -12.40
N TYR A 226 -9.23 3.16 -11.39
CA TYR A 226 -8.83 1.75 -11.21
C TYR A 226 -10.01 0.77 -11.18
N ASN A 227 -11.16 1.20 -10.68
CA ASN A 227 -12.35 0.34 -10.61
C ASN A 227 -12.94 0.01 -11.99
N ASP A 228 -12.71 0.88 -12.96
CA ASP A 228 -13.26 0.74 -14.31
C ASP A 228 -12.57 -0.37 -15.12
N ILE A 229 -11.38 -0.80 -14.68
CA ILE A 229 -10.66 -1.95 -15.26
C ILE A 229 -11.56 -3.20 -15.32
N ARG A 230 -12.48 -3.38 -14.36
CA ARG A 230 -13.41 -4.52 -14.30
C ARG A 230 -14.46 -4.52 -15.40
N ASN A 231 -14.69 -3.37 -16.04
CA ASN A 231 -15.63 -3.23 -17.15
C ASN A 231 -14.96 -3.51 -18.51
N SER A 232 -13.62 -3.62 -18.53
CA SER A 232 -12.88 -3.89 -19.76
C SER A 232 -13.07 -5.33 -20.24
N LYS A 233 -13.18 -5.48 -21.56
CA LYS A 233 -13.17 -6.79 -22.24
C LYS A 233 -11.77 -7.21 -22.66
N THR A 234 -10.85 -6.25 -22.79
CA THR A 234 -9.49 -6.46 -23.29
C THR A 234 -8.57 -5.38 -22.73
N MET A 235 -7.41 -5.78 -22.21
CA MET A 235 -6.38 -4.86 -21.71
C MET A 235 -5.13 -4.99 -22.59
N LEU A 236 -4.62 -3.84 -23.05
CA LEU A 236 -3.34 -3.73 -23.75
C LEU A 236 -2.36 -3.03 -22.81
N PHE A 237 -1.17 -3.60 -22.63
CA PHE A 237 -0.08 -3.06 -21.82
C PHE A 237 1.15 -2.81 -22.69
#